data_AF-A0A1I8NBA7-F1
#
_entry.id   AF-A0A1I8NBA7-F1
#
_cell.length_a   1.000
_cell.length_b   1.000
_cell.length_c   1.000
_cell.angle_alpha   90.00
_cell.angle_beta   90.00
_cell.angle_gamma   90.00
#
_symmetry.space_group_name_H-M   'P 1'
#
loop_
_entity.id
_entity.type
_entity.pdbx_description
1 polymer ?
#
loop_
_entity_poly.entity_id
_entity_poly.type
_entity_poly.pdbx_seq_one_letter_code
_entity_poly.pdbx_strand_id
1 'polypeptide(L)'
;MHYPNEFAYFKRTNFNHPRGLQVFKDTPIHMPSTRQFEIRLTQRLLKFCQNTIHGVNHIWEPRTRPAVRVFWCLIVTAALVGCIILYNTVTQRHREGILVTVVETSHLPIQTIHFPAVAVCPVYRINWMRYKAAEERFLPRYAAKEANSAFYHLLMLLERMTFTRLNLIAEFLEVKRVPRSVRNIELSEVAKFMSLRCDAIFSWCIFDKTQMDCCKIFVPEITSRGVCLVFNSVISKESSIKKVKMDFVANTFMSKM
;
A
#
# COMPACT_ATOMS: atom_id res chain seq x y z
N MET A 1 8.60 -24.87 -24.32
CA MET A 1 8.78 -24.73 -25.78
C MET A 1 9.64 -25.88 -26.26
N HIS A 2 8.97 -26.94 -26.68
CA HIS A 2 9.57 -28.11 -27.32
C HIS A 2 9.57 -27.83 -28.83
N TYR A 3 10.74 -27.81 -29.47
CA TYR A 3 10.80 -27.84 -30.93
C TYR A 3 10.44 -29.26 -31.40
N PRO A 4 9.41 -29.44 -32.24
CA PRO A 4 9.09 -30.75 -32.79
C PRO A 4 10.05 -31.08 -33.93
N ASN A 5 10.34 -32.37 -34.06
CA ASN A 5 11.22 -32.98 -35.04
C ASN A 5 10.88 -32.58 -36.49
N GLU A 6 11.56 -31.57 -37.04
CA GLU A 6 11.40 -31.16 -38.45
C GLU A 6 11.90 -32.23 -39.46
N PHE A 7 12.64 -33.25 -39.01
CA PHE A 7 13.09 -34.35 -39.87
C PHE A 7 11.96 -35.35 -40.24
N ALA A 8 10.78 -35.25 -39.65
CA ALA A 8 9.66 -36.16 -39.95
C ALA A 8 8.90 -35.78 -41.23
N TYR A 9 9.08 -34.57 -41.78
CA TYR A 9 8.28 -34.09 -42.90
C TYR A 9 8.70 -34.65 -44.27
N PHE A 10 9.87 -35.26 -44.38
CA PHE A 10 10.36 -35.84 -45.64
C PHE A 10 9.89 -37.28 -45.94
N LYS A 11 9.11 -37.90 -45.05
CA LYS A 11 8.65 -39.30 -45.21
C LYS A 11 7.55 -39.52 -46.25
N ARG A 12 7.04 -38.48 -46.91
CA ARG A 12 5.93 -38.60 -47.90
C ARG A 12 6.18 -37.90 -49.24
N THR A 13 7.44 -37.78 -49.65
CA THR A 13 7.79 -37.39 -51.02
C THR A 13 8.33 -38.59 -51.78
N ASN A 14 7.78 -38.90 -52.97
CA ASN A 14 8.31 -39.87 -53.93
C ASN A 14 9.59 -39.35 -54.62
N PHE A 15 10.51 -38.78 -53.83
CA PHE A 15 11.74 -38.21 -54.32
C PHE A 15 12.87 -39.23 -54.14
N ASN A 16 13.15 -40.00 -55.19
CA ASN A 16 14.34 -40.86 -55.23
C ASN A 16 15.54 -39.97 -55.57
N HIS A 17 16.32 -39.58 -54.55
CA HIS A 17 17.61 -38.93 -54.76
C HIS A 17 18.51 -39.85 -55.62
N PRO A 18 19.22 -39.36 -56.64
CA PRO A 18 19.89 -40.18 -57.67
C PRO A 18 21.04 -41.09 -57.16
N ARG A 19 21.28 -41.12 -55.84
CA ARG A 19 22.28 -41.98 -55.18
C ARG A 19 21.69 -42.88 -54.07
N GLY A 20 20.37 -42.98 -53.93
CA GLY A 20 19.71 -43.73 -52.85
C GLY A 20 19.81 -43.06 -51.47
N LEU A 21 19.18 -43.66 -50.45
CA LEU A 21 19.25 -43.24 -49.04
C LEU A 21 20.71 -43.21 -48.57
N GLN A 22 21.24 -42.01 -48.33
CA GLN A 22 22.56 -41.85 -47.73
C GLN A 22 22.47 -42.23 -46.25
N VAL A 23 22.88 -43.45 -45.93
CA VAL A 23 23.11 -43.87 -44.54
C VAL A 23 24.41 -43.20 -44.10
N PHE A 24 24.30 -42.18 -43.25
CA PHE A 24 25.47 -41.61 -42.59
C PHE A 24 26.05 -42.70 -41.68
N LYS A 25 27.28 -43.12 -41.96
CA LYS A 25 28.02 -44.03 -41.09
C LYS A 25 28.33 -43.25 -39.82
N ASP A 26 27.77 -43.67 -38.68
CA ASP A 26 28.15 -43.11 -37.38
C ASP A 26 29.66 -43.25 -37.24
N THR A 27 30.35 -42.13 -37.42
CA THR A 27 31.78 -42.08 -37.15
C THR A 27 31.88 -42.09 -35.64
N PRO A 28 32.58 -43.05 -35.01
CA PRO A 28 32.62 -43.13 -33.57
C PRO A 28 33.13 -41.78 -33.04
N ILE A 29 32.29 -41.10 -32.24
CA ILE A 29 32.68 -39.87 -31.56
C ILE A 29 33.81 -40.28 -30.63
N HIS A 30 35.03 -40.00 -31.04
CA HIS A 30 36.18 -40.17 -30.17
C HIS A 30 36.03 -39.12 -29.07
N MET A 31 35.39 -39.50 -27.96
CA MET A 31 35.34 -38.64 -26.79
C MET A 31 36.80 -38.40 -26.39
N PRO A 32 37.27 -37.13 -26.34
CA PRO A 32 38.60 -36.83 -25.86
C PRO A 32 38.69 -37.34 -24.42
N SER A 33 39.84 -37.92 -24.04
CA SER A 33 40.04 -38.31 -22.65
C SER A 33 39.78 -37.10 -21.73
N THR A 34 39.28 -37.32 -20.52
CA THR A 34 38.98 -36.26 -19.53
C THR A 34 40.13 -35.25 -19.43
N ARG A 35 41.37 -35.73 -19.46
CA ARG A 35 42.60 -34.92 -19.50
C ARG A 35 42.71 -34.00 -20.72
N GLN A 36 42.34 -34.46 -21.92
CA GLN A 36 42.34 -33.61 -23.12
C GLN A 36 41.24 -32.54 -23.08
N PHE A 37 40.11 -32.85 -22.46
CA PHE A 37 39.03 -31.88 -22.24
C PHE A 37 39.44 -30.79 -21.25
N GLU A 38 40.06 -31.16 -20.12
CA GLU A 38 40.59 -30.22 -19.13
C GLU A 38 41.65 -29.27 -19.71
N ILE A 39 42.56 -29.79 -20.53
CA ILE A 39 43.58 -28.96 -21.20
C ILE A 39 42.92 -27.95 -22.14
N ARG A 40 41.90 -28.36 -22.90
CA ARG A 40 41.17 -27.43 -23.79
C ARG A 40 40.37 -26.40 -23.01
N LEU A 41 39.77 -26.78 -21.88
CA LEU A 41 39.01 -25.88 -21.03
C LEU A 41 39.90 -24.84 -20.35
N THR A 42 41.03 -25.27 -19.78
CA THR A 42 42.01 -24.37 -19.15
C THR A 42 42.59 -23.37 -20.14
N GLN A 43 42.92 -23.80 -21.37
CA GLN A 43 43.36 -22.89 -22.43
C GLN A 43 42.31 -21.85 -22.82
N ARG A 44 41.03 -22.26 -22.88
CA ARG A 44 39.91 -21.34 -23.16
C ARG A 44 39.68 -20.35 -22.03
N LEU A 45 39.69 -20.81 -20.78
CA LEU A 45 39.53 -19.97 -19.60
C LEU A 45 40.67 -18.96 -19.48
N LEU A 46 41.91 -19.39 -19.75
CA LEU A 46 43.06 -18.50 -19.74
C LEU A 46 42.92 -17.40 -20.79
N LYS A 47 42.58 -17.77 -22.03
CA LYS A 47 42.35 -16.79 -23.12
C LYS A 47 41.19 -15.85 -22.81
N PHE A 48 40.18 -16.32 -22.09
CA PHE A 48 39.08 -15.48 -21.64
C PHE A 48 39.53 -14.49 -20.56
N CYS A 49 40.22 -14.95 -19.50
CA CYS A 49 40.73 -14.11 -18.42
C CYS A 49 41.72 -13.04 -18.92
N GLN A 50 42.51 -13.37 -19.93
CA GLN A 50 43.42 -12.44 -20.60
C GLN A 50 42.69 -11.25 -21.25
N ASN A 51 41.49 -11.47 -21.76
CA ASN A 51 40.70 -10.42 -22.41
C ASN A 51 39.77 -9.67 -21.45
N THR A 52 39.44 -10.26 -20.29
CA THR A 52 38.44 -9.72 -19.36
C THR A 52 39.04 -9.11 -18.10
N ILE A 53 40.17 -9.63 -17.61
CA ILE A 53 40.83 -9.15 -16.39
C ILE A 53 42.10 -8.40 -16.77
N HIS A 54 42.05 -7.08 -16.65
CA HIS A 54 43.21 -6.23 -16.85
C HIS A 54 44.36 -6.63 -15.90
N GLY A 55 45.56 -6.81 -16.46
CA GLY A 55 46.76 -7.22 -15.72
C GLY A 55 47.10 -8.71 -15.82
N VAL A 56 46.15 -9.60 -16.15
CA VAL A 56 46.41 -11.05 -16.28
C VAL A 56 47.29 -11.37 -17.50
N ASN A 57 47.20 -10.56 -18.57
CA ASN A 57 48.09 -10.67 -19.73
C ASN A 57 49.57 -10.56 -19.35
N HIS A 58 49.92 -9.61 -18.48
CA HIS A 58 51.30 -9.37 -18.09
C HIS A 58 51.87 -10.48 -17.18
N ILE A 59 50.99 -11.24 -16.51
CA ILE A 59 51.37 -12.39 -15.67
C ILE A 59 51.70 -13.61 -16.54
N TRP A 60 50.93 -13.87 -17.60
CA TRP A 60 51.04 -15.09 -18.40
C TRP A 60 51.82 -14.95 -19.71
N GLU A 61 52.18 -13.74 -20.13
CA GLU A 61 52.88 -13.52 -21.40
C GLU A 61 54.29 -14.16 -21.39
N PRO A 62 54.61 -15.09 -22.32
CA PRO A 62 55.85 -15.87 -22.30
C PRO A 62 57.13 -15.03 -22.30
N ARG A 63 57.08 -13.81 -22.85
CA ARG A 63 58.22 -12.90 -23.02
C ARG A 63 58.47 -11.95 -21.83
N THR A 64 57.63 -11.96 -20.79
CA THR A 64 57.81 -11.05 -19.64
C THR A 64 58.83 -11.57 -18.62
N ARG A 65 59.63 -10.66 -18.05
CA ARG A 65 60.60 -10.95 -17.00
C ARG A 65 59.88 -11.45 -15.73
N PRO A 66 60.45 -12.40 -14.97
CA PRO A 66 59.78 -12.97 -13.79
C PRO A 66 59.46 -11.93 -12.71
N ALA A 67 60.33 -10.93 -12.49
CA ALA A 67 60.06 -9.84 -11.56
C ALA A 67 58.81 -9.02 -11.94
N VAL A 68 58.59 -8.80 -13.24
CA VAL A 68 57.41 -8.09 -13.75
C VAL A 68 56.15 -8.93 -13.55
N ARG A 69 56.23 -10.26 -13.69
CA ARG A 69 55.11 -11.16 -13.41
C ARG A 69 54.70 -11.13 -11.94
N VAL A 70 55.69 -11.14 -11.03
CA VAL A 70 55.43 -11.04 -9.58
C VAL A 70 54.77 -9.70 -9.24
N PHE A 71 55.27 -8.59 -9.80
CA PHE A 71 54.68 -7.28 -9.63
C PHE A 71 53.21 -7.22 -10.07
N TRP A 72 52.89 -7.71 -11.26
CA TRP A 72 51.51 -7.74 -11.75
C TRP A 72 50.62 -8.70 -10.97
N CYS A 73 51.16 -9.82 -10.50
CA CYS A 73 50.45 -10.75 -9.61
C CYS A 73 50.04 -10.07 -8.30
N LEU A 74 50.94 -9.30 -7.70
CA LEU A 74 50.65 -8.52 -6.49
C LEU A 74 49.58 -7.46 -6.74
N ILE A 75 49.63 -6.74 -7.86
CA ILE A 75 48.63 -5.73 -8.22
C ILE A 75 47.24 -6.36 -8.40
N VAL A 76 47.13 -7.43 -9.18
CA VAL A 76 45.85 -8.10 -9.43
C VAL A 76 45.27 -8.67 -8.13
N THR A 77 46.13 -9.23 -7.27
CA THR A 77 45.73 -9.74 -5.95
C THR A 77 45.22 -8.62 -5.04
N ALA A 78 45.95 -7.50 -4.96
CA ALA A 78 45.54 -6.34 -4.17
C ALA A 78 44.22 -5.74 -4.66
N ALA A 79 44.02 -5.66 -5.99
CA ALA A 79 42.78 -5.20 -6.59
C ALA A 79 41.59 -6.11 -6.24
N LEU A 80 41.78 -7.44 -6.27
CA LEU A 80 40.75 -8.40 -5.89
C LEU A 80 40.35 -8.26 -4.41
N VAL A 81 41.33 -8.13 -3.52
CA VAL A 81 41.07 -7.91 -2.08
C VAL A 81 40.30 -6.60 -1.86
N GLY A 82 40.70 -5.52 -2.54
CA GLY A 82 39.98 -4.24 -2.49
C GLY A 82 38.53 -4.35 -2.96
N CYS A 83 38.28 -5.10 -4.05
CA CYS A 83 36.93 -5.34 -4.55
C CYS A 83 36.06 -6.09 -3.54
N ILE A 84 36.61 -7.11 -2.86
CA ILE A 84 35.90 -7.88 -1.83
C ILE A 84 35.54 -6.99 -0.63
N ILE A 85 36.48 -6.17 -0.16
CA ILE A 85 36.24 -5.23 0.96
C ILE A 85 35.14 -4.22 0.59
N LEU A 86 35.23 -3.63 -0.61
CA LEU A 86 34.23 -2.67 -1.09
C LEU A 86 32.85 -3.33 -1.22
N TYR A 87 32.78 -4.51 -1.81
CA TYR A 87 31.54 -5.28 -1.96
C TYR A 87 30.88 -5.54 -0.61
N ASN A 88 31.65 -6.00 0.39
CA ASN A 88 31.13 -6.26 1.73
C ASN A 88 30.63 -4.97 2.40
N THR A 89 31.36 -3.86 2.27
CA THR A 89 31.01 -2.56 2.87
C THR A 89 29.72 -2.01 2.26
N VAL A 90 29.62 -2.03 0.92
CA VAL A 90 28.42 -1.57 0.20
C VAL A 90 27.22 -2.46 0.53
N THR A 91 27.42 -3.77 0.56
CA THR A 91 26.36 -4.74 0.90
C THR A 91 25.87 -4.55 2.33
N GLN A 92 26.79 -4.32 3.27
CA GLN A 92 26.43 -4.03 4.66
C GLN A 92 25.60 -2.74 4.76
N ARG A 93 26.08 -1.65 4.15
CA ARG A 93 25.35 -0.37 4.13
C ARG A 93 23.96 -0.49 3.48
N HIS A 94 23.84 -1.31 2.44
CA HIS A 94 22.56 -1.59 1.80
C HIS A 94 21.62 -2.41 2.71
N ARG A 95 22.15 -3.41 3.43
CA ARG A 95 21.39 -4.21 4.40
C ARG A 95 20.92 -3.42 5.61
N GLU A 96 21.70 -2.42 6.04
CA GLU A 96 21.35 -1.52 7.13
C GLU A 96 20.14 -0.61 6.79
N GLY A 97 19.75 -0.53 5.51
CA GLY A 97 18.50 0.12 5.11
C GLY A 97 18.44 1.60 5.48
N ILE A 98 19.54 2.33 5.31
CA ILE A 98 19.62 3.76 5.69
C ILE A 98 18.52 4.55 4.99
N LEU A 99 17.54 4.99 5.77
CA LEU A 99 16.49 5.89 5.32
C LEU A 99 17.05 7.31 5.34
N VAL A 100 17.29 7.86 4.15
CA VAL A 100 17.56 9.30 3.99
C VAL A 100 16.25 10.00 3.70
N THR A 101 15.82 10.88 4.59
CA THR A 101 14.65 11.73 4.37
C THR A 101 15.11 13.09 3.82
N VAL A 102 14.62 13.44 2.64
CA VAL A 102 14.78 14.79 2.09
C VAL A 102 13.54 15.57 2.46
N VAL A 103 13.72 16.70 3.15
CA VAL A 103 12.63 17.63 3.43
C VAL A 103 12.50 18.54 2.22
N GLU A 104 11.53 18.26 1.35
CA GLU A 104 11.11 19.25 0.37
C GLU A 104 10.37 20.38 1.10
N THR A 105 10.81 21.62 0.87
CA THR A 105 10.17 22.79 1.46
C THR A 105 8.74 22.90 0.95
N SER A 106 7.77 22.96 1.86
CA SER A 106 6.33 23.03 1.55
C SER A 106 5.89 24.43 1.06
N HIS A 107 6.70 25.11 0.24
CA HIS A 107 6.38 26.42 -0.34
C HIS A 107 5.35 26.32 -1.48
N LEU A 108 4.38 25.42 -1.37
CA LEU A 108 3.21 25.49 -2.24
C LEU A 108 2.42 26.76 -1.86
N PRO A 109 1.94 27.53 -2.85
CA PRO A 109 1.00 28.61 -2.59
C PRO A 109 -0.18 28.06 -1.79
N ILE A 110 -0.61 28.76 -0.75
CA ILE A 110 -1.78 28.36 0.08
C ILE A 110 -3.03 28.09 -0.79
N GLN A 111 -3.11 28.75 -1.95
CA GLN A 111 -4.17 28.61 -2.94
C GLN A 111 -4.30 27.22 -3.57
N THR A 112 -3.22 26.41 -3.61
CA THR A 112 -3.27 25.05 -4.17
C THR A 112 -3.57 23.97 -3.13
N ILE A 113 -3.69 24.35 -1.85
CA ILE A 113 -3.91 23.39 -0.76
C ILE A 113 -5.43 23.21 -0.57
N HIS A 114 -5.91 21.99 -0.75
CA HIS A 114 -7.30 21.66 -0.48
C HIS A 114 -7.61 21.84 1.00
N PHE A 115 -8.72 22.54 1.29
CA PHE A 115 -9.22 22.64 2.65
C PHE A 115 -9.47 21.22 3.21
N PRO A 116 -9.12 20.93 4.47
CA PRO A 116 -9.31 19.59 5.03
C PRO A 116 -10.79 19.32 5.35
N ALA A 117 -11.09 18.07 5.69
CA ALA A 117 -12.35 17.73 6.34
C ALA A 117 -12.33 18.22 7.79
N VAL A 118 -13.40 18.88 8.25
CA VAL A 118 -13.54 19.37 9.63
C VAL A 118 -14.72 18.70 10.29
N ALA A 119 -14.46 17.96 11.37
CA ALA A 119 -15.49 17.29 12.15
C ALA A 119 -15.75 18.02 13.48
N VAL A 120 -17.01 18.37 13.72
CA VAL A 120 -17.49 18.91 15.00
C VAL A 120 -18.24 17.80 15.72
N CYS A 121 -17.66 17.35 16.83
CA CYS A 121 -18.19 16.27 17.67
C CYS A 121 -18.54 16.83 19.05
N PRO A 122 -19.83 16.87 19.42
CA PRO A 122 -20.23 17.22 20.78
C PRO A 122 -19.60 16.30 21.83
N VAL A 123 -19.32 16.85 23.01
CA VAL A 123 -18.82 16.08 24.16
C VAL A 123 -19.88 15.07 24.61
N TYR A 124 -21.13 15.52 24.71
CA TYR A 124 -22.31 14.68 24.94
C TYR A 124 -22.81 14.16 23.60
N ARG A 125 -22.67 12.85 23.38
CA ARG A 125 -22.98 12.21 22.08
C ARG A 125 -24.47 11.97 21.87
N ILE A 126 -25.24 12.12 22.95
CA ILE A 126 -26.66 11.82 23.03
C ILE A 126 -27.42 13.07 23.45
N ASN A 127 -28.53 13.31 22.77
CA ASN A 127 -29.49 14.33 23.08
C ASN A 127 -30.60 13.74 23.96
N TRP A 128 -30.44 13.86 25.27
CA TRP A 128 -31.41 13.35 26.25
C TRP A 128 -32.81 13.97 26.12
N MET A 129 -32.95 15.15 25.49
CA MET A 129 -34.27 15.73 25.18
C MET A 129 -35.09 14.83 24.24
N ARG A 130 -34.43 13.96 23.46
CA ARG A 130 -35.08 13.03 22.54
C ARG A 130 -35.38 11.66 23.17
N TYR A 131 -35.09 11.47 24.45
CA TYR A 131 -35.24 10.18 25.12
C TYR A 131 -36.65 9.60 24.98
N LYS A 132 -37.69 10.40 25.26
CA LYS A 132 -39.08 9.94 25.14
C LYS A 132 -39.45 9.53 23.72
N ALA A 133 -39.05 10.32 22.72
CA ALA A 133 -39.27 9.99 21.32
C ALA A 133 -38.45 8.75 20.88
N ALA A 134 -37.30 8.49 21.49
CA ALA A 134 -36.51 7.29 21.25
C ALA A 134 -37.15 6.05 21.88
N GLU A 135 -37.68 6.15 23.09
CA GLU A 135 -38.45 5.06 23.71
C GLU A 135 -39.61 4.65 22.78
N GLU A 136 -40.41 5.60 22.32
CA GLU A 136 -41.54 5.34 21.43
C GLU A 136 -41.14 4.76 20.06
N ARG A 137 -39.96 5.14 19.54
CA ARG A 137 -39.47 4.68 18.24
C ARG A 137 -38.84 3.29 18.27
N PHE A 138 -38.08 2.99 19.32
CA PHE A 138 -37.23 1.80 19.38
C PHE A 138 -37.77 0.69 20.28
N LEU A 139 -38.70 1.00 21.20
CA LEU A 139 -39.35 0.02 22.06
C LEU A 139 -40.78 -0.27 21.59
N PRO A 140 -41.32 -1.46 21.89
CA PRO A 140 -42.73 -1.76 21.63
C PRO A 140 -43.64 -0.85 22.48
N ARG A 141 -44.83 -0.56 21.96
CA ARG A 141 -45.83 0.35 22.56
C ARG A 141 -46.19 0.04 24.02
N TYR A 142 -46.05 -1.22 24.42
CA TYR A 142 -46.25 -1.69 25.80
C TYR A 142 -44.99 -2.42 26.31
N ALA A 143 -43.87 -1.71 26.32
CA ALA A 143 -42.62 -2.22 26.87
C ALA A 143 -42.72 -2.46 28.38
N ALA A 144 -42.26 -3.62 28.83
CA ALA A 144 -42.14 -3.93 30.25
C ALA A 144 -41.13 -2.98 30.93
N LYS A 145 -41.25 -2.77 32.25
CA LYS A 145 -40.37 -1.86 33.01
C LYS A 145 -38.89 -2.22 32.85
N GLU A 146 -38.61 -3.50 32.70
CA GLU A 146 -37.28 -4.07 32.47
C GLU A 146 -36.70 -3.62 31.12
N ALA A 147 -37.53 -3.52 30.07
CA ALA A 147 -37.10 -3.07 28.76
C ALA A 147 -36.80 -1.57 28.74
N ASN A 148 -37.63 -0.75 29.40
CA ASN A 148 -37.38 0.69 29.53
C ASN A 148 -36.08 0.95 30.32
N SER A 149 -35.89 0.24 31.44
CA SER A 149 -34.66 0.32 32.23
C SER A 149 -33.44 -0.10 31.42
N ALA A 150 -33.50 -1.25 30.74
CA ALA A 150 -32.41 -1.73 29.89
C ALA A 150 -32.09 -0.75 28.74
N PHE A 151 -33.10 -0.13 28.14
CA PHE A 151 -32.91 0.88 27.10
C PHE A 151 -32.25 2.16 27.65
N TYR A 152 -32.66 2.63 28.83
CA TYR A 152 -32.00 3.75 29.50
C TYR A 152 -30.52 3.46 29.77
N HIS A 153 -30.21 2.26 30.29
CA HIS A 153 -28.83 1.81 30.51
C HIS A 153 -28.03 1.72 29.19
N LEU A 154 -28.65 1.25 28.11
CA LEU A 154 -28.04 1.24 26.78
C LEU A 154 -27.67 2.66 26.32
N LEU A 155 -28.55 3.64 26.49
CA LEU A 155 -28.28 5.03 26.15
C LEU A 155 -27.16 5.63 27.02
N MET A 156 -27.17 5.38 28.32
CA MET A 156 -26.08 5.79 29.22
C MET A 156 -24.72 5.24 28.78
N LEU A 157 -24.68 3.99 28.31
CA LEU A 157 -23.48 3.41 27.73
C LEU A 157 -23.10 4.17 26.45
N LEU A 158 -24.03 4.30 25.49
CA LEU A 158 -23.84 4.99 24.21
C LEU A 158 -23.31 6.42 24.36
N GLU A 159 -23.72 7.16 25.40
CA GLU A 159 -23.25 8.53 25.66
C GLU A 159 -21.75 8.59 25.92
N ARG A 160 -21.21 7.59 26.62
CA ARG A 160 -19.80 7.49 27.01
C ARG A 160 -18.92 6.84 25.94
N MET A 161 -19.50 6.38 24.83
CA MET A 161 -18.80 5.58 23.82
C MET A 161 -17.87 6.38 22.92
N THR A 162 -16.69 5.83 22.68
CA THR A 162 -16.02 5.94 21.39
C THR A 162 -16.27 4.63 20.63
N PHE A 163 -16.40 4.66 19.31
CA PHE A 163 -16.61 3.43 18.50
C PHE A 163 -15.44 2.42 18.62
N THR A 164 -14.34 2.81 19.27
CA THR A 164 -13.23 1.93 19.66
C THR A 164 -13.50 1.07 20.90
N ARG A 165 -14.60 1.30 21.65
CA ARG A 165 -14.94 0.60 22.91
C ARG A 165 -16.29 -0.11 22.88
N LEU A 166 -16.64 -0.76 21.75
CA LEU A 166 -17.91 -1.48 21.58
C LEU A 166 -18.07 -2.71 22.51
N ASN A 167 -16.98 -3.18 23.11
CA ASN A 167 -16.96 -4.33 24.02
C ASN A 167 -17.90 -4.17 25.22
N LEU A 168 -18.03 -2.97 25.80
CA LEU A 168 -18.90 -2.75 26.96
C LEU A 168 -20.39 -2.91 26.62
N ILE A 169 -20.79 -2.49 25.41
CA ILE A 169 -22.17 -2.68 24.94
C ILE A 169 -22.41 -4.14 24.59
N ALA A 170 -21.45 -4.80 23.92
CA ALA A 170 -21.56 -6.22 23.62
C ALA A 170 -21.75 -7.04 24.90
N GLU A 171 -20.91 -6.81 25.92
CA GLU A 171 -21.02 -7.45 27.23
C GLU A 171 -22.38 -7.19 27.87
N PHE A 172 -22.85 -5.93 27.88
CA PHE A 172 -24.17 -5.57 28.39
C PHE A 172 -25.31 -6.31 27.67
N LEU A 173 -25.27 -6.37 26.33
CA LEU A 173 -26.32 -6.99 25.52
C LEU A 173 -26.34 -8.52 25.61
N GLU A 174 -25.19 -9.14 25.89
CA GLU A 174 -25.05 -10.58 26.09
C GLU A 174 -25.61 -11.07 27.44
N VAL A 175 -25.78 -10.17 28.41
CA VAL A 175 -26.39 -10.54 29.70
C VAL A 175 -27.82 -11.06 29.47
N LYS A 176 -28.11 -12.27 29.97
CA LYS A 176 -29.43 -12.93 29.86
C LYS A 176 -30.60 -12.10 30.40
N ARG A 177 -30.33 -11.04 31.17
CA ARG A 177 -31.31 -10.13 31.76
C ARG A 177 -31.78 -9.01 30.82
N VAL A 178 -31.09 -8.75 29.71
CA VAL A 178 -31.52 -7.73 28.73
C VAL A 178 -32.66 -8.29 27.85
N PRO A 179 -33.84 -7.64 27.80
CA PRO A 179 -34.94 -8.09 26.96
C PRO A 179 -34.58 -8.12 25.47
N ARG A 180 -35.16 -9.06 24.71
CA ARG A 180 -34.92 -9.19 23.27
C ARG A 180 -35.28 -7.93 22.48
N SER A 181 -36.29 -7.18 22.94
CA SER A 181 -36.69 -5.90 22.35
C SER A 181 -35.59 -4.84 22.40
N VAL A 182 -34.67 -4.91 23.36
CA VAL A 182 -33.50 -4.01 23.46
C VAL A 182 -32.28 -4.62 22.76
N ARG A 183 -32.08 -5.93 22.90
CA ARG A 183 -30.93 -6.64 22.29
C ARG A 183 -30.89 -6.56 20.77
N ASN A 184 -32.05 -6.57 20.13
CA ASN A 184 -32.15 -6.60 18.67
C ASN A 184 -32.19 -5.20 18.04
N ILE A 185 -32.01 -4.13 18.81
CA ILE A 185 -32.02 -2.78 18.29
C ILE A 185 -30.72 -2.50 17.53
N GLU A 186 -30.83 -1.88 16.35
CA GLU A 186 -29.67 -1.42 15.61
C GLU A 186 -29.03 -0.20 16.30
N LEU A 187 -27.84 -0.40 16.89
CA LEU A 187 -27.13 0.63 17.65
C LEU A 187 -26.80 1.87 16.81
N SER A 188 -26.49 1.70 15.52
CA SER A 188 -26.24 2.81 14.58
C SER A 188 -27.45 3.72 14.44
N GLU A 189 -28.65 3.16 14.35
CA GLU A 189 -29.88 3.94 14.20
C GLU A 189 -30.24 4.68 15.50
N VAL A 190 -30.03 4.04 16.66
CA VAL A 190 -30.18 4.71 17.96
C VAL A 190 -29.19 5.86 18.09
N ALA A 191 -27.91 5.62 17.77
CA ALA A 191 -26.87 6.65 17.86
C ALA A 191 -27.16 7.83 16.92
N LYS A 192 -27.59 7.59 15.67
CA LYS A 192 -28.01 8.65 14.74
C LYS A 192 -29.22 9.41 15.25
N PHE A 193 -30.26 8.70 15.71
CA PHE A 193 -31.48 9.34 16.20
C PHE A 193 -31.22 10.19 17.45
N MET A 194 -30.38 9.69 18.35
CA MET A 194 -30.01 10.37 19.59
C MET A 194 -28.95 11.44 19.38
N SER A 195 -28.31 11.53 18.22
CA SER A 195 -27.30 12.57 17.97
C SER A 195 -27.88 13.99 18.04
N LEU A 196 -27.03 14.94 18.40
CA LEU A 196 -27.35 16.37 18.34
C LEU A 196 -27.53 16.80 16.89
N ARG A 197 -28.59 17.57 16.64
CA ARG A 197 -28.86 18.14 15.33
C ARG A 197 -27.96 19.34 15.08
N CYS A 198 -27.79 19.69 13.81
CA CYS A 198 -26.99 20.83 13.39
C CYS A 198 -27.43 22.16 14.01
N ASP A 199 -28.73 22.43 14.04
CA ASP A 199 -29.33 23.66 14.60
C ASP A 199 -29.14 23.80 16.11
N ALA A 200 -28.89 22.69 16.82
CA ALA A 200 -28.54 22.72 18.24
C ALA A 200 -27.05 23.02 18.51
N ILE A 201 -26.20 22.89 17.49
CA ILE A 201 -24.73 23.04 17.61
C ILE A 201 -24.27 24.36 17.00
N PHE A 202 -24.80 24.73 15.84
CA PHE A 202 -24.34 25.87 15.07
C PHE A 202 -25.36 27.01 15.11
N SER A 203 -24.91 28.19 15.52
CA SER A 203 -25.68 29.42 15.36
C SER A 203 -25.42 30.09 14.01
N TRP A 204 -24.15 30.07 13.56
CA TRP A 204 -23.71 30.62 12.28
C TRP A 204 -22.39 29.96 11.86
N CYS A 205 -22.06 30.02 10.57
CA CYS A 205 -20.77 29.58 10.04
C CYS A 205 -20.34 30.48 8.89
N ILE A 206 -19.04 30.70 8.83
CA ILE A 206 -18.38 31.48 7.79
C ILE A 206 -17.25 30.62 7.24
N PHE A 207 -17.25 30.41 5.94
CA PHE A 207 -16.18 29.73 5.22
C PHE A 207 -15.69 30.64 4.10
N ASP A 208 -14.38 30.89 4.04
CA ASP A 208 -13.74 31.81 3.08
C ASP A 208 -14.49 33.15 2.93
N LYS A 209 -14.72 33.84 4.06
CA LYS A 209 -15.45 35.11 4.17
C LYS A 209 -16.92 35.08 3.74
N THR A 210 -17.43 33.91 3.34
CA THR A 210 -18.82 33.73 2.93
C THR A 210 -19.62 33.14 4.08
N GLN A 211 -20.68 33.83 4.49
CA GLN A 211 -21.64 33.26 5.45
C GLN A 211 -22.46 32.18 4.76
N MET A 212 -22.50 30.99 5.35
CA MET A 212 -23.17 29.82 4.79
C MET A 212 -24.18 29.24 5.78
N ASP A 213 -25.09 28.42 5.27
CA ASP A 213 -25.97 27.61 6.11
C ASP A 213 -25.23 26.34 6.56
N CYS A 214 -24.98 26.25 7.86
CA CYS A 214 -24.17 25.19 8.44
C CYS A 214 -24.81 23.82 8.24
N CYS A 215 -26.14 23.77 8.26
CA CYS A 215 -26.87 22.52 8.12
C CYS A 215 -26.95 22.04 6.68
N LYS A 216 -26.61 22.90 5.72
CA LYS A 216 -26.43 22.50 4.31
C LYS A 216 -25.04 21.94 4.04
N ILE A 217 -24.00 22.45 4.71
CA ILE A 217 -22.60 22.08 4.42
C ILE A 217 -22.03 21.01 5.35
N PHE A 218 -22.52 20.90 6.59
CA PHE A 218 -22.16 19.83 7.50
C PHE A 218 -23.09 18.62 7.31
N VAL A 219 -22.50 17.43 7.32
CA VAL A 219 -23.20 16.15 7.17
C VAL A 219 -23.00 15.31 8.43
N PRO A 220 -24.04 14.69 8.99
CA PRO A 220 -23.86 13.73 10.08
C PRO A 220 -23.12 12.48 9.58
N GLU A 221 -21.93 12.22 10.12
CA GLU A 221 -21.13 11.02 9.82
C GLU A 221 -20.80 10.25 11.10
N ILE A 222 -20.71 8.92 10.97
CA ILE A 222 -20.26 8.04 12.04
C ILE A 222 -18.74 8.10 12.11
N THR A 223 -18.19 8.48 13.27
CA THR A 223 -16.75 8.59 13.51
C THR A 223 -16.33 7.77 14.71
N SER A 224 -15.03 7.68 15.00
CA SER A 224 -14.53 7.06 16.23
C SER A 224 -15.07 7.71 17.52
N ARG A 225 -15.55 8.96 17.45
CA ARG A 225 -16.09 9.73 18.58
C ARG A 225 -17.61 9.71 18.69
N GLY A 226 -18.32 8.94 17.86
CA GLY A 226 -19.78 8.98 17.80
C GLY A 226 -20.27 9.56 16.47
N VAL A 227 -21.54 9.92 16.42
CA VAL A 227 -22.10 10.68 15.29
C VAL A 227 -21.65 12.13 15.41
N CYS A 228 -20.92 12.62 14.41
CA CYS A 228 -20.41 13.98 14.36
C CYS A 228 -20.91 14.69 13.11
N LEU A 229 -20.90 16.02 13.14
CA LEU A 229 -21.17 16.83 11.96
C LEU A 229 -19.86 17.11 11.26
N VAL A 230 -19.73 16.65 10.01
CA VAL A 230 -18.48 16.73 9.24
C VAL A 230 -18.68 17.58 8.00
N PHE A 231 -17.80 18.56 7.84
CA PHE A 231 -17.70 19.42 6.67
C PHE A 231 -16.56 18.96 5.77
N ASN A 232 -16.77 19.02 4.45
CA ASN A 232 -15.75 18.77 3.43
C ASN A 232 -15.08 17.37 3.52
N SER A 233 -15.86 16.36 3.91
CA SER A 233 -15.45 14.95 3.94
C SER A 233 -15.66 14.27 2.59
N VAL A 234 -14.92 13.18 2.35
CA VAL A 234 -15.06 12.29 1.19
C VAL A 234 -15.52 10.88 1.59
N ILE A 235 -15.90 10.69 2.86
CA ILE A 235 -16.19 9.37 3.43
C ILE A 235 -17.59 8.90 3.03
N SER A 236 -18.60 9.76 3.18
CA SER A 236 -19.98 9.44 2.81
C SER A 236 -20.33 9.96 1.42
N LYS A 237 -21.29 9.31 0.75
CA LYS A 237 -21.81 9.80 -0.54
C LYS A 237 -22.38 11.21 -0.41
N GLU A 238 -23.08 11.48 0.70
CA GLU A 238 -23.66 12.78 0.97
C GLU A 238 -22.58 13.86 1.19
N SER A 239 -21.54 13.58 1.97
CA SER A 239 -20.44 14.54 2.15
C SER A 239 -19.63 14.76 0.88
N SER A 240 -19.42 13.71 0.09
CA SER A 240 -18.73 13.80 -1.19
C SER A 240 -19.45 14.73 -2.18
N ILE A 241 -20.79 14.73 -2.18
CA ILE A 241 -21.61 15.64 -3.00
C ILE A 241 -21.52 17.08 -2.48
N LYS A 242 -21.50 17.25 -1.15
CA LYS A 242 -21.41 18.54 -0.46
C LYS A 242 -19.98 19.07 -0.31
N LYS A 243 -19.00 18.41 -0.93
CA LYS A 243 -17.60 18.84 -0.92
C LYS A 243 -17.51 20.24 -1.51
N VAL A 244 -16.77 21.11 -0.83
CA VAL A 244 -16.49 22.42 -1.40
C VAL A 244 -15.57 22.21 -2.59
N LYS A 245 -16.07 22.55 -3.77
CA LYS A 245 -15.22 22.79 -4.92
C LYS A 245 -14.50 24.09 -4.63
N MET A 246 -13.17 24.06 -4.57
CA MET A 246 -12.39 25.29 -4.62
C MET A 246 -12.53 25.85 -6.03
N ASP A 247 -13.66 26.50 -6.30
CA ASP A 247 -13.84 27.35 -7.46
C ASP A 247 -13.14 28.68 -7.15
N PHE A 248 -11.81 28.65 -7.06
CA PHE A 248 -11.07 29.90 -7.11
C PHE A 248 -11.27 30.43 -8.51
N VAL A 249 -12.06 31.50 -8.60
CA VAL A 249 -12.26 32.30 -9.80
C VAL A 249 -10.87 32.69 -10.33
N ALA A 250 -10.39 31.95 -11.31
CA ALA A 250 -9.20 32.28 -12.09
C ALA A 250 -9.36 33.61 -12.87
N ASN A 251 -10.50 34.30 -12.74
CA ASN A 251 -10.87 35.48 -13.52
C ASN A 251 -10.83 36.82 -12.75
N THR A 252 -10.41 36.89 -11.47
CA THR A 252 -10.41 38.18 -10.74
C THR A 252 -9.02 38.79 -10.52
N PHE A 253 -7.93 38.08 -10.84
CA PHE A 253 -6.56 38.62 -10.70
C PHE A 253 -5.90 39.09 -12.02
N MET A 254 -6.57 38.95 -13.18
CA MET A 254 -6.10 39.49 -14.47
C MET A 254 -6.91 40.70 -14.98
N SER A 255 -7.59 41.45 -14.11
CA SER A 255 -8.27 42.70 -14.49
C SER A 255 -7.80 43.93 -13.72
N LYS A 256 -6.80 43.78 -12.83
CA LYS A 256 -6.09 44.90 -12.22
C LYS A 256 -4.60 44.56 -12.05
N MET A 257 -3.90 44.55 -13.18
CA MET A 257 -2.50 44.99 -13.33
C MET A 257 -2.33 45.46 -14.76
#